data_AF-A0A5C7J7E8-F1
#
_entry.id   AF-A0A5C7J7E8-F1
#
_cell.length_a   1.000
_cell.length_b   1.000
_cell.length_c   1.000
_cell.angle_alpha   90.00
_cell.angle_beta   90.00
_cell.angle_gamma   90.00
#
_symmetry.space_group_name_H-M   'P 1'
#
loop_
_entity.id
_entity.type
_entity.pdbx_description
1 polymer ?
#
loop_
_entity_poly.entity_id
_entity_poly.type
_entity_poly.pdbx_seq_one_letter_code
_entity_poly.pdbx_strand_id
1 'polypeptide(L)'
;MRKYLTIESSTHVLIALFTLTSWANIRAFLIDAGHDPVAAALLSGALGAALAVISLALTKIDLATERPTFNALVTVGAGLALLSGALQASEYSRHLSTVWAVALGFGTPVLGEIGLSLASSLFSKAQRRSELRAVNARIEAAIVGNLDQAIASFDPSTIQKRIDKTLNRVALAAVGGVESNLMAVYGEVLPDREKDEGPDNPHNVPTPDVLAAARTDKKNGRMDKALALIQCGDRPLSAIADEVGVSEKTITRYIDQFREQGHQVTVNGVCKVGA
;
A
#
# COMPACT_ATOMS: atom_id res chain seq x y z
N MET A 1 -25.06 30.84 2.77
CA MET A 1 -23.86 31.43 3.41
C MET A 1 -23.56 30.56 4.62
N ARG A 2 -22.54 29.71 4.78
CA ARG A 2 -21.14 29.60 4.30
C ARG A 2 -20.83 28.10 4.16
N LYS A 3 -20.28 27.66 3.03
CA LYS A 3 -19.82 26.27 2.78
C LYS A 3 -18.33 26.23 2.39
N TYR A 4 -17.53 27.15 2.91
CA TYR A 4 -16.19 27.46 2.37
C TYR A 4 -15.01 27.40 3.35
N LEU A 5 -15.19 26.91 4.57
CA LEU A 5 -14.03 26.67 5.45
C LEU A 5 -13.68 25.19 5.44
N THR A 6 -13.07 24.75 4.33
CA THR A 6 -12.25 23.54 4.38
C THR A 6 -10.96 23.85 5.13
N ILE A 7 -10.40 22.85 5.82
CA ILE A 7 -9.14 23.00 6.57
C ILE A 7 -8.04 23.48 5.63
N GLU A 8 -8.01 22.97 4.40
CA GLU A 8 -7.07 23.39 3.35
C GLU A 8 -7.21 24.88 2.99
N SER A 9 -8.44 25.37 2.79
CA SER A 9 -8.66 26.81 2.54
C SER A 9 -8.22 27.67 3.71
N SER A 10 -8.39 27.19 4.94
CA SER A 10 -7.99 27.90 6.16
C SER A 10 -6.47 27.95 6.29
N THR A 11 -5.78 26.84 6.00
CA THR A 11 -4.31 26.76 5.96
C THR A 11 -3.73 27.74 4.94
N HIS A 12 -4.28 27.80 3.72
CA HIS A 12 -3.79 28.72 2.68
C HIS A 12 -3.97 30.19 3.07
N VAL A 13 -5.11 30.55 3.68
CA VAL A 13 -5.35 31.91 4.18
C VAL A 13 -4.35 32.28 5.27
N LEU A 14 -4.08 31.38 6.21
CA LEU A 14 -3.09 31.61 7.26
C LEU A 14 -1.67 31.76 6.69
N ILE A 15 -1.26 30.89 5.77
CA ILE A 15 0.04 31.02 5.07
C ILE A 15 0.13 32.40 4.40
N ALA A 16 -0.91 32.84 3.71
CA ALA A 16 -0.93 34.16 3.06
C ALA A 16 -0.81 35.32 4.07
N LEU A 17 -1.44 35.22 5.25
CA LEU A 17 -1.32 36.23 6.30
C LEU A 17 0.10 36.29 6.89
N PHE A 18 0.71 35.13 7.17
CA PHE A 18 2.08 35.08 7.66
C PHE A 18 3.08 35.60 6.62
N THR A 19 2.91 35.26 5.35
CA THR A 19 3.83 35.72 4.30
C THR A 19 3.71 37.21 4.05
N LEU A 20 2.51 37.80 4.13
CA LEU A 20 2.31 39.25 4.07
C LEU A 20 2.96 39.96 5.28
N THR A 21 2.86 39.36 6.46
CA THR A 21 3.50 39.91 7.67
C THR A 21 5.03 39.85 7.55
N SER A 22 5.57 38.71 7.14
CA SER A 22 7.00 38.52 6.86
C SER A 22 7.49 39.53 5.80
N TRP A 23 6.71 39.72 4.72
CA TRP A 23 7.03 40.69 3.67
C TRP A 23 7.14 42.12 4.22
N ALA A 24 6.17 42.57 5.00
CA ALA A 24 6.15 43.91 5.56
C ALA A 24 7.34 44.16 6.51
N ASN A 25 7.63 43.22 7.40
CA ASN A 25 8.73 43.33 8.37
C ASN A 25 10.11 43.33 7.70
N ILE A 26 10.33 42.42 6.76
CA ILE A 26 11.60 42.34 6.02
C ILE A 26 11.80 43.58 5.15
N ARG A 27 10.72 44.11 4.57
CA ARG A 27 10.79 45.35 3.79
C ARG A 27 11.21 46.53 4.67
N ALA A 28 10.65 46.67 5.87
CA ALA A 28 11.03 47.71 6.82
C ALA A 28 12.52 47.62 7.15
N PHE A 29 12.99 46.43 7.52
CA PHE A 29 14.41 46.16 7.76
C PHE A 29 15.31 46.59 6.59
N LEU A 30 14.95 46.22 5.36
CA LEU A 30 15.76 46.53 4.18
C LEU A 30 15.80 48.04 3.88
N ILE A 31 14.67 48.74 4.04
CA ILE A 31 14.61 50.20 3.88
C ILE A 31 15.56 50.86 4.89
N ASP A 32 15.52 50.42 6.14
CA ASP A 32 16.36 51.00 7.19
C ASP A 32 17.85 50.61 7.06
N ALA A 33 18.14 49.50 6.39
CA ALA A 33 19.49 49.13 5.97
C ALA A 33 20.00 49.97 4.78
N GLY A 34 19.20 50.89 4.25
CA GLY A 34 19.57 51.83 3.18
C GLY A 34 19.25 51.35 1.76
N HIS A 35 18.46 50.27 1.61
CA HIS A 35 17.98 49.88 0.29
C HIS A 35 16.89 50.83 -0.22
N ASP A 36 16.88 51.08 -1.53
CA ASP A 36 15.79 51.78 -2.20
C ASP A 36 14.43 51.09 -1.91
N PRO A 37 13.33 51.84 -1.70
CA PRO A 37 12.02 51.26 -1.33
C PRO A 37 11.48 50.24 -2.34
N VAL A 38 11.80 50.37 -3.63
CA VAL A 38 11.40 49.43 -4.68
C VAL A 38 12.25 48.17 -4.59
N ALA A 39 13.57 48.31 -4.46
CA ALA A 39 14.47 47.18 -4.29
C ALA A 39 14.15 46.37 -3.02
N ALA A 40 13.88 47.07 -1.91
CA ALA A 40 13.46 46.47 -0.65
C ALA A 40 12.14 45.69 -0.81
N ALA A 41 11.15 46.26 -1.51
CA ALA A 41 9.88 45.58 -1.77
C ALA A 41 10.03 44.32 -2.63
N LEU A 42 10.90 44.36 -3.65
CA LEU A 42 11.16 43.21 -4.53
C LEU A 42 11.90 42.09 -3.79
N LEU A 43 12.95 42.41 -3.03
CA LEU A 43 13.73 41.41 -2.29
C LEU A 43 12.91 40.75 -1.19
N SER A 44 12.21 41.56 -0.38
CA SER A 44 11.31 41.05 0.66
C SER A 44 10.16 40.24 0.05
N GLY A 45 9.61 40.68 -1.08
CA GLY A 45 8.54 39.99 -1.80
C GLY A 45 9.01 38.64 -2.35
N ALA A 46 10.22 38.57 -2.91
CA ALA A 46 10.82 37.33 -3.40
C ALA A 46 11.04 36.33 -2.25
N LEU A 47 11.55 36.79 -1.11
CA LEU A 47 11.75 35.94 0.07
C LEU A 47 10.41 35.41 0.63
N GLY A 48 9.42 36.29 0.79
CA GLY A 48 8.09 35.90 1.25
C GLY A 48 7.37 34.95 0.28
N ALA A 49 7.51 35.16 -1.03
CA ALA A 49 6.95 34.27 -2.04
C ALA A 49 7.64 32.90 -2.05
N ALA A 50 8.96 32.84 -1.91
CA ALA A 50 9.69 31.57 -1.81
C ALA A 50 9.22 30.73 -0.61
N LEU A 51 9.05 31.37 0.55
CA LEU A 51 8.51 30.74 1.74
C LEU A 51 7.06 30.27 1.58
N ALA A 52 6.21 31.08 0.94
CA ALA A 52 4.84 30.71 0.61
C ALA A 52 4.77 29.47 -0.29
N VAL A 53 5.59 29.45 -1.35
CA VAL A 53 5.64 28.33 -2.31
C VAL A 53 6.09 27.05 -1.63
N ILE A 54 7.14 27.12 -0.80
CA ILE A 54 7.64 25.94 -0.07
C ILE A 54 6.59 25.46 0.95
N SER A 55 5.93 26.36 1.65
CA SER A 55 4.83 26.04 2.57
C SER A 55 3.70 25.30 1.86
N LEU A 56 3.25 25.83 0.72
CA LEU A 56 2.22 25.20 -0.11
C LEU A 56 2.67 23.86 -0.73
N ALA A 57 3.96 23.70 -1.03
CA ALA A 57 4.49 22.42 -1.49
C ALA A 57 4.51 21.39 -0.35
N LEU A 58 4.91 21.80 0.85
CA LEU A 58 4.93 20.95 2.06
C LEU A 58 3.54 20.46 2.47
N THR A 59 2.47 21.24 2.25
CA THR A 59 1.09 20.79 2.55
C THR A 59 0.64 19.64 1.66
N LYS A 60 1.20 19.51 0.45
CA LYS A 60 0.75 18.54 -0.57
C LYS A 60 1.57 17.26 -0.62
N ILE A 61 2.84 17.28 -0.19
CA ILE A 61 3.71 16.11 -0.25
C ILE A 61 3.29 15.04 0.75
N ASP A 62 3.29 13.78 0.29
CA ASP A 62 3.14 12.61 1.16
C ASP A 62 4.50 12.13 1.69
N LEU A 63 4.69 12.30 3.00
CA LEU A 63 5.87 11.87 3.74
C LEU A 63 6.19 10.36 3.62
N ALA A 64 5.21 9.51 3.33
CA ALA A 64 5.46 8.06 3.20
C ALA A 64 6.09 7.70 1.85
N THR A 65 5.70 8.41 0.80
CA THR A 65 6.05 8.05 -0.58
C THR A 65 7.26 8.84 -1.07
N GLU A 66 7.35 10.12 -0.71
CA GLU A 66 8.38 11.04 -1.24
C GLU A 66 9.27 11.65 -0.16
N ARG A 67 9.85 10.80 0.70
CA ARG A 67 10.80 11.21 1.74
C ARG A 67 11.95 12.12 1.25
N PRO A 68 12.65 11.85 0.13
CA PRO A 68 13.78 12.70 -0.27
C PRO A 68 13.32 14.11 -0.66
N THR A 69 12.23 14.23 -1.44
CA THR A 69 11.65 15.52 -1.83
C THR A 69 11.18 16.31 -0.63
N PHE A 70 10.51 15.62 0.32
CA PHE A 70 10.07 16.24 1.57
C PHE A 70 11.26 16.81 2.37
N ASN A 71 12.31 16.01 2.58
CA ASN A 71 13.47 16.44 3.34
C ASN A 71 14.17 17.63 2.67
N ALA A 72 14.27 17.65 1.34
CA ALA A 72 14.82 18.78 0.61
C ALA A 72 14.00 20.05 0.84
N LEU A 73 12.66 19.98 0.72
CA LEU A 73 11.79 21.14 0.94
C LEU A 73 11.81 21.63 2.39
N VAL A 74 11.83 20.73 3.38
CA VAL A 74 11.97 21.13 4.79
C VAL A 74 13.33 21.78 5.03
N THR A 75 14.40 21.26 4.43
CA THR A 75 15.76 21.83 4.59
C THR A 75 15.83 23.24 4.00
N VAL A 76 15.37 23.41 2.75
CA VAL A 76 15.36 24.72 2.08
C VAL A 76 14.41 25.68 2.80
N GLY A 77 13.21 25.21 3.18
CA GLY A 77 12.23 25.98 3.93
C GLY A 77 12.74 26.43 5.30
N ALA A 78 13.42 25.55 6.03
CA ALA A 78 14.04 25.89 7.31
C ALA A 78 15.16 26.93 7.13
N GLY A 79 16.00 26.78 6.10
CA GLY A 79 17.04 27.78 5.78
C GLY A 79 16.45 29.17 5.50
N LEU A 80 15.39 29.24 4.68
CA LEU A 80 14.71 30.50 4.40
C LEU A 80 13.96 31.05 5.62
N ALA A 81 13.36 30.19 6.44
CA ALA A 81 12.66 30.59 7.66
C ALA A 81 13.63 31.17 8.70
N LEU A 82 14.84 30.60 8.82
CA LEU A 82 15.89 31.14 9.68
C LEU A 82 16.40 32.49 9.17
N LEU A 83 16.62 32.62 7.87
CA LEU A 83 17.02 33.90 7.27
C LEU A 83 15.94 34.97 7.48
N SER A 84 14.70 34.65 7.14
CA SER A 84 13.54 35.52 7.35
C SER A 84 13.41 35.90 8.84
N GLY A 85 13.55 34.92 9.73
CA GLY A 85 13.40 35.17 11.16
C GLY A 85 14.51 36.02 11.76
N ALA A 86 15.74 35.90 11.28
CA ALA A 86 16.85 36.76 11.68
C ALA A 86 16.61 38.22 11.26
N LEU A 87 16.13 38.45 10.02
CA LEU A 87 15.80 39.79 9.52
C LEU A 87 14.65 40.41 10.32
N GLN A 88 13.58 39.64 10.56
CA GLN A 88 12.44 40.11 11.35
C GLN A 88 12.80 40.36 12.82
N ALA A 89 13.61 39.49 13.44
CA ALA A 89 14.07 39.67 14.82
C ALA A 89 14.93 40.93 14.96
N SER A 90 15.77 41.24 13.97
CA SER A 90 16.53 42.47 13.94
C SER A 90 15.63 43.70 13.89
N GLU A 91 14.54 43.64 13.12
CA GLU A 91 13.59 44.75 13.05
C GLU A 91 12.81 44.92 14.36
N TYR A 92 12.27 43.83 14.88
CA TYR A 92 11.54 43.86 16.15
C TYR A 92 12.38 44.33 17.33
N SER A 93 13.70 44.11 17.31
CA SER A 93 14.60 44.55 18.38
C SER A 93 14.64 46.06 18.60
N ARG A 94 14.13 46.83 17.62
CA ARG A 94 14.03 48.29 17.70
C ARG A 94 12.84 48.77 18.53
N HIS A 95 11.82 47.93 18.67
CA HIS A 95 10.55 48.30 19.30
C HIS A 95 10.19 47.41 20.49
N LEU A 96 10.81 46.23 20.60
CA LEU A 96 10.52 45.22 21.61
C LEU A 96 11.79 44.78 22.31
N SER A 97 11.65 44.27 23.54
CA SER A 97 12.76 43.63 24.25
C SER A 97 13.33 42.45 23.44
N THR A 98 14.62 42.18 23.59
CA THR A 98 15.34 41.14 22.84
C THR A 98 14.63 39.78 22.84
N VAL A 99 14.07 39.36 23.99
CA VAL A 99 13.35 38.08 24.09
C VAL A 99 12.13 38.05 23.17
N TRP A 100 11.30 39.09 23.21
CA TRP A 100 10.11 39.19 22.36
C TRP A 100 10.46 39.41 20.89
N ALA A 101 11.53 40.13 20.60
CA ALA A 101 12.00 40.33 19.23
C ALA A 101 12.45 39.02 18.57
N VAL A 102 13.23 38.20 19.29
CA VAL A 102 13.63 36.87 18.82
C VAL A 102 12.42 35.95 18.72
N ALA A 103 11.55 35.94 19.73
CA ALA A 103 10.37 35.08 19.75
C ALA A 103 9.41 35.37 18.57
N LEU A 104 9.13 36.63 18.27
CA LEU A 104 8.27 36.99 17.14
C LEU A 104 9.00 36.86 15.81
N GLY A 105 10.28 37.25 15.74
CA GLY A 105 11.07 37.18 14.52
C GLY A 105 11.19 35.76 13.99
N PHE A 106 11.56 34.79 14.82
CA PHE A 106 11.62 33.39 14.42
C PHE A 106 10.28 32.67 14.54
N GLY A 107 9.37 33.15 15.40
CA GLY A 107 8.07 32.53 15.61
C GLY A 107 7.20 32.60 14.36
N THR A 108 7.15 33.75 13.67
CA THR A 108 6.28 33.92 12.49
C THR A 108 6.64 32.97 11.35
N PRO A 109 7.90 32.80 10.91
CA PRO A 109 8.21 31.93 9.78
C PRO A 109 8.21 30.46 10.21
N VAL A 110 8.72 30.14 11.40
CA VAL A 110 8.81 28.74 11.86
C VAL A 110 7.42 28.16 12.13
N LEU A 111 6.56 28.86 12.87
CA LEU A 111 5.23 28.35 13.21
C LEU A 111 4.25 28.53 12.05
N GLY A 112 4.29 29.70 11.40
CA GLY A 112 3.32 30.07 10.38
C GLY A 112 3.54 29.38 9.04
N GLU A 113 4.78 29.26 8.59
CA GLU A 113 5.11 28.78 7.24
C GLU A 113 5.49 27.29 7.28
N ILE A 114 6.39 26.88 8.17
CA ILE A 114 6.81 25.47 8.26
C ILE A 114 5.85 24.64 9.14
N GLY A 115 5.58 25.10 10.37
CA GLY A 115 4.82 24.37 11.37
C GLY A 115 3.38 24.10 10.93
N LEU A 116 2.69 25.14 10.45
CA LEU A 116 1.31 25.02 9.96
C LEU A 116 1.23 24.11 8.74
N SER A 117 2.17 24.22 7.81
CA SER A 117 2.19 23.40 6.59
C SER A 117 2.40 21.92 6.92
N LEU A 118 3.31 21.63 7.86
CA LEU A 118 3.55 20.29 8.37
C LEU A 118 2.31 19.73 9.08
N ALA A 119 1.70 20.51 9.97
CA ALA A 119 0.51 20.12 10.72
C ALA A 119 -0.65 19.80 9.76
N SER A 120 -0.86 20.63 8.74
CA SER A 120 -1.89 20.43 7.72
C SER A 120 -1.63 19.18 6.86
N SER A 121 -0.37 18.91 6.48
CA SER A 121 0.01 17.70 5.76
C SER A 121 -0.28 16.43 6.59
N LEU A 122 0.17 16.42 7.85
CA LEU A 122 -0.06 15.31 8.78
C LEU A 122 -1.56 15.08 9.04
N PHE A 123 -2.32 16.16 9.23
CA PHE A 123 -3.77 16.08 9.42
C PHE A 123 -4.48 15.52 8.18
N SER A 124 -4.16 16.04 6.99
CA SER A 124 -4.75 15.59 5.72
C SER A 124 -4.47 14.11 5.48
N LYS A 125 -3.26 13.64 5.83
CA LYS A 125 -2.88 12.24 5.75
C LYS A 125 -3.68 11.36 6.72
N ALA A 126 -3.85 11.81 7.97
CA ALA A 126 -4.65 11.10 8.96
C ALA A 126 -6.12 10.97 8.49
N GLN A 127 -6.68 12.05 7.94
CA GLN A 127 -8.02 12.06 7.40
C GLN A 127 -8.20 11.09 6.23
N ARG A 128 -7.33 11.14 5.21
CA ARG A 128 -7.37 10.19 4.07
C ARG A 128 -7.29 8.74 4.52
N ARG A 129 -6.46 8.44 5.53
CA ARG A 129 -6.34 7.09 6.08
C ARG A 129 -7.63 6.63 6.77
N SER A 130 -8.32 7.54 7.47
CA SER A 130 -9.61 7.25 8.09
C SER A 130 -10.70 7.01 7.04
N GLU A 131 -10.75 7.84 6.00
CA GLU A 131 -11.70 7.71 4.90
C GLU A 131 -11.50 6.40 4.13
N LEU A 132 -10.26 6.02 3.81
CA LEU A 132 -9.95 4.75 3.16
C LEU A 132 -10.39 3.53 3.99
N ARG A 133 -10.24 3.58 5.32
CA ARG A 133 -10.75 2.51 6.20
C ARG A 133 -12.27 2.42 6.14
N ALA A 134 -12.96 3.55 6.14
CA ALA A 134 -14.40 3.58 6.03
C ALA A 134 -14.89 3.08 4.66
N VAL A 135 -14.20 3.42 3.58
CA VAL A 135 -14.50 2.93 2.22
C VAL A 135 -14.24 1.43 2.11
N ASN A 136 -13.11 0.93 2.61
CA ASN A 136 -12.80 -0.50 2.61
C ASN A 136 -13.85 -1.31 3.38
N ALA A 137 -14.28 -0.84 4.55
CA ALA A 137 -15.34 -1.49 5.32
C ALA A 137 -16.67 -1.54 4.54
N ARG A 138 -17.01 -0.48 3.78
CA ARG A 138 -18.19 -0.46 2.92
C ARG A 138 -18.07 -1.41 1.73
N ILE A 139 -16.90 -1.46 1.10
CA ILE A 139 -16.63 -2.38 -0.01
C ILE A 139 -16.71 -3.83 0.48
N GLU A 140 -16.12 -4.13 1.63
CA GLU A 140 -16.18 -5.45 2.25
C GLU A 140 -17.62 -5.86 2.53
N ALA A 141 -18.42 -5.00 3.17
CA ALA A 141 -19.83 -5.26 3.42
C ALA A 141 -20.65 -5.46 2.13
N ALA A 142 -20.37 -4.68 1.09
CA ALA A 142 -21.03 -4.83 -0.21
C ALA A 142 -20.62 -6.13 -0.93
N ILE A 143 -19.35 -6.53 -0.84
CA ILE A 143 -18.85 -7.79 -1.40
C ILE A 143 -19.51 -8.97 -0.69
N VAL A 144 -19.55 -8.97 0.65
CA VAL A 144 -20.21 -10.02 1.44
C VAL A 144 -21.69 -10.09 1.09
N GLY A 145 -22.41 -8.97 1.08
CA GLY A 145 -23.84 -8.96 0.73
C GLY A 145 -24.13 -9.45 -0.70
N ASN A 146 -23.30 -9.07 -1.66
CA ASN A 146 -23.45 -9.54 -3.05
C ASN A 146 -23.07 -11.03 -3.20
N LEU A 147 -22.07 -11.52 -2.44
CA LEU A 147 -21.73 -12.94 -2.38
C LEU A 147 -22.87 -13.76 -1.76
N ASP A 148 -23.45 -13.30 -0.66
CA ASP A 148 -24.58 -13.96 -0.01
C ASP A 148 -25.79 -14.03 -0.96
N GLN A 149 -26.07 -12.95 -1.68
CA GLN A 149 -27.13 -12.93 -2.68
C GLN A 149 -26.82 -13.84 -3.88
N ALA A 150 -25.58 -13.85 -4.36
CA ALA A 150 -25.15 -14.74 -5.44
C ALA A 150 -25.22 -16.20 -5.02
N ILE A 151 -24.81 -16.55 -3.80
CA ILE A 151 -24.91 -17.88 -3.21
C ILE A 151 -26.37 -18.28 -3.02
N ALA A 152 -27.22 -17.39 -2.49
CA ALA A 152 -28.65 -17.64 -2.37
C ALA A 152 -29.35 -17.85 -3.72
N SER A 153 -28.85 -17.18 -4.78
CA SER A 153 -29.32 -17.40 -6.16
C SER A 153 -28.71 -18.63 -6.84
N PHE A 154 -27.67 -19.22 -6.26
CA PHE A 154 -27.03 -20.43 -6.74
C PHE A 154 -27.88 -21.64 -6.33
N ASP A 155 -28.82 -22.04 -7.20
CA ASP A 155 -29.63 -23.24 -6.96
C ASP A 155 -28.81 -24.51 -7.28
N PRO A 156 -28.48 -25.34 -6.27
CA PRO A 156 -27.73 -26.59 -6.47
C PRO A 156 -28.44 -27.57 -7.41
N SER A 157 -29.77 -27.48 -7.56
CA SER A 157 -30.55 -28.32 -8.49
C SER A 157 -30.14 -28.10 -9.95
N THR A 158 -29.70 -26.90 -10.30
CA THR A 158 -29.26 -26.54 -11.65
C THR A 158 -27.90 -27.14 -12.00
N ILE A 159 -27.02 -27.27 -11.00
CA ILE A 159 -25.71 -27.92 -11.14
C ILE A 159 -25.91 -29.42 -11.27
N GLN A 160 -26.72 -30.04 -10.41
CA GLN A 160 -27.08 -31.46 -10.54
C GLN A 160 -27.63 -31.78 -11.93
N LYS A 161 -28.59 -30.99 -12.43
CA LYS A 161 -29.11 -31.16 -13.79
C LYS A 161 -28.06 -31.04 -14.89
N ARG A 162 -27.06 -30.18 -14.73
CA ARG A 162 -25.94 -30.05 -15.69
C ARG A 162 -24.95 -31.20 -15.57
N ILE A 163 -24.65 -31.63 -14.35
CA ILE A 163 -23.80 -32.79 -14.07
C ILE A 163 -24.45 -34.04 -14.66
N ASP A 164 -25.73 -34.29 -14.38
CA ASP A 164 -26.49 -35.41 -14.94
C ASP A 164 -26.52 -35.38 -16.46
N LYS A 165 -26.76 -34.22 -17.06
CA LYS A 165 -26.77 -34.07 -18.53
C LYS A 165 -25.38 -34.32 -19.14
N THR A 166 -24.32 -33.95 -18.45
CA THR A 166 -22.93 -34.13 -18.92
C THR A 166 -22.50 -35.58 -18.74
N LEU A 167 -22.78 -36.18 -17.58
CA LEU A 167 -22.59 -37.60 -17.31
C LEU A 167 -23.35 -38.46 -18.32
N ASN A 168 -24.61 -38.11 -18.62
CA ASN A 168 -25.42 -38.86 -19.57
C ASN A 168 -24.85 -38.72 -21.01
N ARG A 169 -24.33 -37.56 -21.40
CA ARG A 169 -23.62 -37.38 -22.68
C ARG A 169 -22.33 -38.19 -22.76
N VAL A 170 -21.56 -38.21 -21.68
CA VAL A 170 -20.32 -39.00 -21.59
C VAL A 170 -20.64 -40.50 -21.60
N ALA A 171 -21.68 -40.92 -20.89
CA ALA A 171 -22.18 -42.29 -20.91
C ALA A 171 -22.68 -42.69 -22.31
N LEU A 172 -23.42 -41.83 -23.00
CA LEU A 172 -23.84 -42.06 -24.40
C LEU A 172 -22.64 -42.12 -25.35
N ALA A 173 -21.63 -41.27 -25.18
CA ALA A 173 -20.41 -41.31 -25.97
C ALA A 173 -19.57 -42.57 -25.68
N ALA A 174 -19.51 -43.00 -24.42
CA ALA A 174 -18.86 -44.22 -23.99
C ALA A 174 -19.60 -45.44 -24.55
N VAL A 175 -20.94 -45.50 -24.44
CA VAL A 175 -21.75 -46.60 -25.00
C VAL A 175 -21.64 -46.66 -26.52
N GLY A 176 -21.65 -45.53 -27.22
CA GLY A 176 -21.45 -45.49 -28.68
C GLY A 176 -20.04 -45.93 -29.13
N GLY A 177 -19.02 -45.74 -28.29
CA GLY A 177 -17.67 -46.28 -28.52
C GLY A 177 -17.50 -47.75 -28.09
N VAL A 178 -18.40 -48.25 -27.24
CA VAL A 178 -18.38 -49.62 -26.75
C VAL A 178 -19.29 -50.50 -27.63
N GLU A 179 -20.27 -49.97 -28.35
CA GLU A 179 -21.11 -50.74 -29.29
C GLU A 179 -20.30 -51.34 -30.46
N SER A 180 -19.21 -50.69 -30.89
CA SER A 180 -18.28 -51.25 -31.88
C SER A 180 -17.34 -52.33 -31.31
N ASN A 181 -17.20 -52.44 -29.98
CA ASN A 181 -16.36 -53.42 -29.31
C ASN A 181 -17.15 -54.53 -28.56
N LEU A 182 -18.43 -54.30 -28.23
CA LEU A 182 -19.25 -55.22 -27.42
C LEU A 182 -19.80 -56.42 -28.20
N MET A 183 -19.97 -56.34 -29.52
CA MET A 183 -20.32 -57.53 -30.32
C MET A 183 -19.16 -58.54 -30.43
N ALA A 184 -17.95 -58.17 -30.03
CA ALA A 184 -16.76 -59.02 -30.18
C ALA A 184 -16.26 -59.66 -28.86
N VAL A 185 -16.76 -59.28 -27.68
CA VAL A 185 -16.07 -59.55 -26.39
C VAL A 185 -16.90 -60.30 -25.32
N TYR A 186 -17.90 -61.11 -25.68
CA TYR A 186 -18.56 -62.07 -24.74
C TYR A 186 -19.45 -61.41 -23.66
N GLY A 187 -20.53 -62.00 -23.17
CA GLY A 187 -20.80 -63.43 -23.07
C GLY A 187 -20.13 -64.05 -21.83
N GLU A 188 -20.06 -63.36 -20.68
CA GLU A 188 -19.73 -64.00 -19.40
C GLU A 188 -20.17 -63.15 -18.21
N VAL A 189 -20.64 -63.84 -17.17
CA VAL A 189 -21.28 -63.30 -15.97
C VAL A 189 -20.22 -63.00 -14.89
N LEU A 190 -20.54 -62.07 -13.99
CA LEU A 190 -20.14 -61.92 -12.56
C LEU A 190 -19.30 -60.66 -12.23
N PRO A 191 -19.27 -60.20 -10.96
CA PRO A 191 -20.29 -60.21 -9.90
C PRO A 191 -20.47 -58.82 -9.23
N ASP A 192 -21.47 -58.71 -8.34
CA ASP A 192 -21.73 -57.54 -7.47
C ASP A 192 -20.46 -57.03 -6.77
N ARG A 193 -20.26 -55.71 -6.80
CA ARG A 193 -19.24 -55.04 -5.99
C ARG A 193 -19.87 -53.90 -5.20
N GLU A 194 -19.60 -53.95 -3.90
CA GLU A 194 -20.13 -53.13 -2.83
C GLU A 194 -20.11 -51.63 -3.10
N LYS A 195 -21.15 -50.98 -2.59
CA LYS A 195 -21.40 -49.54 -2.63
C LYS A 195 -20.52 -48.86 -1.58
N ASP A 196 -19.39 -48.31 -2.01
CA ASP A 196 -18.55 -47.44 -1.17
C ASP A 196 -19.15 -46.02 -1.18
N GLU A 197 -19.58 -45.52 -0.01
CA GLU A 197 -20.15 -44.19 0.16
C GLU A 197 -19.04 -43.12 0.10
N GLY A 198 -19.04 -42.31 -0.96
CA GLY A 198 -18.14 -41.16 -1.12
C GLY A 198 -18.53 -39.96 -0.22
N PRO A 199 -17.56 -39.07 0.12
CA PRO A 199 -17.65 -38.11 1.23
C PRO A 199 -18.45 -36.82 0.94
N ASP A 200 -19.45 -36.86 0.06
CA ASP A 200 -20.19 -35.67 -0.37
C ASP A 200 -21.55 -35.57 0.33
N ASN A 201 -21.56 -34.89 1.48
CA ASN A 201 -22.79 -34.45 2.14
C ASN A 201 -22.89 -32.90 2.03
N PRO A 202 -23.97 -32.31 1.48
CA PRO A 202 -24.02 -30.90 1.04
C PRO A 202 -24.09 -29.84 2.16
N HIS A 203 -23.86 -30.21 3.42
CA HIS A 203 -23.99 -29.31 4.57
C HIS A 203 -22.67 -28.92 5.24
N ASN A 204 -21.53 -29.24 4.65
CA ASN A 204 -20.24 -28.94 5.24
C ASN A 204 -19.59 -27.71 4.59
N VAL A 205 -20.03 -26.50 4.96
CA VAL A 205 -19.25 -25.29 4.69
C VAL A 205 -17.92 -25.46 5.45
N PRO A 206 -16.75 -25.46 4.78
CA PRO A 206 -15.48 -25.63 5.45
C PRO A 206 -15.32 -24.57 6.52
N THR A 207 -15.22 -24.98 7.79
CA THR A 207 -14.99 -24.04 8.89
C THR A 207 -13.66 -23.29 8.66
N PRO A 208 -13.46 -22.11 9.27
CA PRO A 208 -12.20 -21.37 9.17
C PRO A 208 -10.96 -22.23 9.46
N ASP A 209 -11.09 -23.22 10.36
CA ASP A 209 -10.04 -24.17 10.70
C ASP A 209 -9.75 -25.17 9.57
N VAL A 210 -10.76 -25.64 8.84
CA VAL A 210 -10.58 -26.50 7.66
C VAL A 210 -9.95 -25.71 6.50
N LEU A 211 -10.32 -24.44 6.34
CA LEU A 211 -9.66 -23.56 5.36
C LEU A 211 -8.23 -23.23 5.74
N ALA A 212 -7.95 -23.05 7.04
CA ALA A 212 -6.59 -22.85 7.55
C ALA A 212 -5.73 -24.11 7.34
N ALA A 213 -6.28 -25.29 7.60
CA ALA A 213 -5.64 -26.57 7.30
C ALA A 213 -5.36 -26.71 5.79
N ALA A 214 -6.36 -26.49 4.93
CA ALA A 214 -6.19 -26.57 3.48
C ALA A 214 -5.16 -25.55 2.92
N ARG A 215 -5.10 -24.34 3.49
CA ARG A 215 -4.06 -23.35 3.15
C ARG A 215 -2.67 -23.81 3.59
N THR A 216 -2.58 -24.45 4.75
CA THR A 216 -1.33 -24.99 5.29
C THR A 216 -0.85 -26.17 4.45
N ASP A 217 -1.74 -27.10 4.08
CA ASP A 217 -1.42 -28.23 3.21
C ASP A 217 -0.96 -27.77 1.82
N LYS A 218 -1.64 -26.78 1.24
CA LYS A 218 -1.23 -26.18 -0.04
C LYS A 218 0.13 -25.48 0.05
N LYS A 219 0.44 -24.84 1.18
CA LYS A 219 1.74 -24.22 1.43
C LYS A 219 2.82 -25.30 1.56
N ASN A 220 2.57 -26.36 2.32
CA ASN A 220 3.48 -27.47 2.52
C ASN A 220 3.79 -28.18 1.20
N GLY A 221 2.77 -28.48 0.38
CA GLY A 221 2.99 -29.07 -0.94
C GLY A 221 3.80 -28.18 -1.90
N ARG A 222 3.70 -26.84 -1.78
CA ARG A 222 4.56 -25.91 -2.52
C ARG A 222 5.99 -25.87 -1.98
N MET A 223 6.17 -25.99 -0.66
CA MET A 223 7.49 -26.08 -0.03
C MET A 223 8.18 -27.38 -0.44
N ASP A 224 7.49 -28.52 -0.41
CA ASP A 224 8.04 -29.82 -0.82
C ASP A 224 8.47 -29.82 -2.29
N LYS A 225 7.64 -29.24 -3.17
CA LYS A 225 7.99 -29.06 -4.58
C LYS A 225 9.22 -28.15 -4.76
N ALA A 226 9.31 -27.06 -3.99
CA ALA A 226 10.47 -26.17 -4.04
C ALA A 226 11.74 -26.87 -3.54
N LEU A 227 11.66 -27.66 -2.47
CA LEU A 227 12.79 -28.44 -1.95
C LEU A 227 13.28 -29.46 -2.99
N ALA A 228 12.36 -30.20 -3.62
CA ALA A 228 12.70 -31.16 -4.68
C ALA A 228 13.40 -30.48 -5.86
N LEU A 229 12.93 -29.29 -6.27
CA LEU A 229 13.55 -28.54 -7.36
C LEU A 229 14.94 -27.99 -7.00
N ILE A 230 15.15 -27.56 -5.75
CA ILE A 230 16.47 -27.09 -5.30
C ILE A 230 17.46 -28.25 -5.15
N GLN A 231 17.01 -29.41 -4.68
CA GLN A 231 17.83 -30.63 -4.60
C GLN A 231 18.19 -31.20 -5.98
N CYS A 232 17.36 -30.96 -7.01
CA CYS A 232 17.55 -31.46 -8.37
C CYS A 232 18.62 -30.70 -9.18
N GLY A 233 19.14 -29.56 -8.70
CA GLY A 233 20.36 -28.93 -9.25
C GLY A 233 20.27 -27.43 -9.53
N ASP A 234 21.36 -26.90 -10.09
CA ASP A 234 21.65 -25.47 -10.33
C ASP A 234 20.66 -24.79 -11.30
N ARG A 235 19.47 -24.49 -10.80
CA ARG A 235 18.48 -23.65 -11.47
C ARG A 235 18.47 -22.25 -10.83
N PRO A 236 18.32 -21.19 -11.64
CA PRO A 236 18.16 -19.84 -11.10
C PRO A 236 16.85 -19.75 -10.30
N LEU A 237 16.81 -18.91 -9.26
CA LEU A 237 15.63 -18.73 -8.41
C LEU A 237 14.37 -18.37 -9.21
N SER A 238 14.52 -17.61 -10.29
CA SER A 238 13.43 -17.22 -11.19
C SER A 238 12.70 -18.43 -11.78
N ALA A 239 13.46 -19.42 -12.28
CA ALA A 239 12.89 -20.63 -12.86
C ALA A 239 12.15 -21.49 -11.81
N ILE A 240 12.67 -21.55 -10.58
CA ILE A 240 12.03 -22.28 -9.47
C ILE A 240 10.74 -21.56 -9.05
N ALA A 241 10.75 -20.23 -9.01
CA ALA A 241 9.60 -19.40 -8.67
C ALA A 241 8.45 -19.60 -9.67
N ASP A 242 8.76 -19.61 -10.96
CA ASP A 242 7.79 -19.83 -12.05
C ASP A 242 7.19 -21.24 -11.99
N GLU A 243 7.99 -22.28 -11.73
CA GLU A 243 7.54 -23.67 -11.71
C GLU A 243 6.69 -24.02 -10.46
N VAL A 244 6.95 -23.35 -9.34
CA VAL A 244 6.16 -23.48 -8.10
C VAL A 244 4.94 -22.54 -8.11
N GLY A 245 4.91 -21.55 -8.99
CA GLY A 245 3.84 -20.56 -9.11
C GLY A 245 3.81 -19.58 -7.94
N VAL A 246 4.98 -19.12 -7.48
CA VAL A 246 5.16 -18.17 -6.37
C VAL A 246 6.22 -17.14 -6.73
N SER A 247 6.31 -16.03 -5.98
CA SER A 247 7.35 -15.02 -6.22
C SER A 247 8.74 -15.49 -5.80
N GLU A 248 9.80 -14.97 -6.41
CA GLU A 248 11.20 -15.23 -6.00
C GLU A 248 11.44 -14.97 -4.50
N LYS A 249 10.89 -13.87 -3.97
CA LYS A 249 10.95 -13.56 -2.51
C LYS A 249 10.38 -14.66 -1.63
N THR A 250 9.38 -15.40 -2.12
CA THR A 250 8.75 -16.51 -1.39
C THR A 250 9.66 -17.73 -1.42
N ILE A 251 10.35 -17.98 -2.54
CA ILE A 251 11.37 -19.02 -2.65
C ILE A 251 12.57 -18.73 -1.76
N THR A 252 13.05 -17.47 -1.70
CA THR A 252 14.12 -17.07 -0.75
C THR A 252 13.72 -17.37 0.69
N ARG A 253 12.49 -17.04 1.08
CA ARG A 253 11.98 -17.36 2.42
C ARG A 253 11.91 -18.87 2.69
N TYR A 254 11.58 -19.69 1.68
CA TYR A 254 11.60 -21.15 1.83
C TYR A 254 13.02 -21.68 1.99
N ILE A 255 14.00 -21.13 1.25
CA ILE A 255 15.42 -21.47 1.39
C ILE A 255 15.92 -21.19 2.81
N ASP A 256 15.57 -20.03 3.38
CA ASP A 256 15.95 -19.68 4.75
C ASP A 256 15.31 -20.65 5.77
N GLN A 257 14.04 -21.02 5.57
CA GLN A 257 13.37 -22.03 6.40
C GLN A 257 14.02 -23.42 6.32
N PHE A 258 14.45 -23.84 5.13
CA PHE A 258 15.15 -25.12 4.99
C PHE A 258 16.52 -25.10 5.67
N ARG A 259 17.24 -23.97 5.66
CA ARG A 259 18.50 -23.79 6.40
C ARG A 259 18.30 -23.88 7.90
N GLU A 260 17.23 -23.28 8.43
CA GLU A 260 16.85 -23.40 9.85
C GLU A 260 16.50 -24.84 10.23
N GLN A 261 15.95 -25.62 9.30
CA GLN A 261 15.64 -27.05 9.48
C GLN A 261 16.85 -27.97 9.27
N GLY A 262 18.05 -27.43 9.04
CA GLY A 262 19.29 -28.19 8.89
C GLY A 262 19.50 -28.79 7.50
N HIS A 263 18.68 -28.44 6.50
CA HIS A 263 18.90 -28.87 5.12
C HIS A 263 20.02 -28.03 4.48
N GLN A 264 20.99 -28.69 3.83
CA GLN A 264 22.01 -28.03 3.03
C GLN A 264 21.41 -27.59 1.69
N VAL A 265 21.05 -26.31 1.60
CA VAL A 265 20.41 -25.74 0.40
C VAL A 265 21.40 -24.80 -0.30
N THR A 266 21.92 -25.25 -1.44
CA THR A 266 22.80 -24.49 -2.34
C THR A 266 21.97 -23.89 -3.47
N VAL A 267 22.09 -22.58 -3.67
CA VAL A 267 21.38 -21.87 -4.73
C VAL A 267 22.44 -21.10 -5.52
N ASN A 268 22.56 -21.42 -6.81
CA ASN A 268 23.56 -20.91 -7.76
C ASN A 268 25.01 -21.40 -7.54
N GLY A 269 25.28 -22.68 -7.79
CA GLY A 269 26.59 -23.14 -8.30
C GLY A 269 27.81 -22.99 -7.40
N VAL A 270 27.67 -22.81 -6.07
CA VAL A 270 28.81 -22.88 -5.15
C VAL A 270 28.47 -23.78 -3.97
N CYS A 271 29.04 -24.98 -3.97
CA CYS A 271 29.24 -25.79 -2.78
C CYS A 271 30.13 -25.02 -1.81
N LYS A 272 29.60 -24.65 -0.63
CA LYS A 272 30.44 -24.56 0.56
C LYS A 272 30.17 -25.79 1.41
N VAL A 273 31.02 -26.78 1.21
CA VAL A 273 31.26 -27.82 2.21
C VAL A 273 31.78 -27.08 3.44
N GLY A 274 31.05 -27.19 4.54
CA GLY A 274 31.56 -26.77 5.84
C GLY A 274 32.71 -27.68 6.25
N ALA A 275 33.90 -27.11 6.28
CA ALA A 275 34.87 -27.28 7.35
C ALA A 275 35.10 -25.90 7.96
#